data_AF-A0A962RF03-F1
#
_entry.id   AF-A0A962RF03-F1
#
_cell.length_a   1.000
_cell.length_b   1.000
_cell.length_c   1.000
_cell.angle_alpha   90.00
_cell.angle_beta   90.00
_cell.angle_gamma   90.00
#
_symmetry.space_group_name_H-M   'P 1'
#
loop_
_entity.id
_entity.type
_entity.pdbx_description
1 polymer ?
#
loop_
_entity_poly.entity_id
_entity_poly.type
_entity_poly.pdbx_seq_one_letter_code
_entity_poly.pdbx_strand_id
1 'polypeptide(L)'
;MSVLPIILGIVGLLYAYYIFGKVKQYPEGNERVRAIGDQIHLGAMVFMRTEYRFLLWFCIVVGLLVAFGVSGWTALAFVIGACCSAAAGWIGMSTATRANVRTTTAAAERGAAEALTVAFFGGSIMGLAVASLGLLGLGVLYAIFGGDPATAETIHGFGMGASSVALFSRVGGGIFTKSADVGADLVGKVEAG
;
A
#
# COMPACT_ATOMS: atom_id res chain seq x y z
N MET A 1 6.25 28.87 -5.62
CA MET A 1 5.81 27.45 -5.54
C MET A 1 7.03 26.59 -5.29
N SER A 2 7.11 25.93 -4.13
CA SER A 2 8.20 25.02 -3.79
C SER A 2 7.99 23.68 -4.50
N VAL A 3 8.81 23.39 -5.53
CA VAL A 3 8.85 22.10 -6.24
C VAL A 3 9.46 20.96 -5.40
N LEU A 4 9.98 21.32 -4.21
CA LEU A 4 10.65 20.42 -3.28
C LEU A 4 9.85 19.16 -2.92
N PRO A 5 8.54 19.21 -2.59
CA PRO A 5 7.78 18.01 -2.24
C PRO A 5 7.71 17.00 -3.39
N ILE A 6 7.57 17.48 -4.63
CA ILE A 6 7.50 16.63 -5.82
C ILE A 6 8.84 15.94 -6.04
N ILE A 7 9.95 16.68 -5.95
CA ILE A 7 11.30 16.12 -6.11
C ILE A 7 11.57 15.07 -5.03
N LEU A 8 11.26 15.37 -3.76
CA LEU A 8 11.43 14.43 -2.66
C LEU A 8 10.56 13.18 -2.83
N GLY A 9 9.32 13.32 -3.32
CA GLY A 9 8.46 12.19 -3.67
C GLY A 9 9.05 11.30 -4.76
N ILE A 10 9.59 11.89 -5.83
CA ILE A 10 10.26 11.11 -6.90
C ILE A 10 11.49 10.39 -6.35
N VAL A 11 12.36 11.09 -5.62
CA VAL A 11 13.57 10.50 -5.02
C VAL A 11 13.21 9.38 -4.05
N GLY A 12 12.17 9.55 -3.24
CA GLY A 12 11.71 8.53 -2.31
C GLY A 12 11.17 7.27 -3.00
N LEU A 13 10.43 7.42 -4.13
CA LEU A 13 10.00 6.28 -4.95
C LEU A 13 11.18 5.55 -5.59
N LEU A 14 12.16 6.28 -6.12
CA LEU A 14 13.38 5.69 -6.68
C LEU A 14 14.16 4.92 -5.60
N TYR A 15 14.24 5.48 -4.39
CA TYR A 15 14.89 4.82 -3.27
C TYR A 15 14.13 3.57 -2.81
N ALA A 16 12.79 3.62 -2.75
CA ALA A 16 11.96 2.45 -2.48
C ALA A 16 12.20 1.33 -3.51
N TYR A 17 12.30 1.68 -4.79
CA TYR A 17 12.62 0.74 -5.87
C TYR A 17 14.04 0.16 -5.71
N TYR A 18 15.01 0.97 -5.33
CA TYR A 18 16.37 0.52 -5.04
C TYR A 18 16.41 -0.50 -3.88
N ILE A 19 15.73 -0.21 -2.77
CA ILE A 19 15.64 -1.14 -1.63
C ILE A 19 14.90 -2.42 -2.02
N PHE A 20 13.85 -2.32 -2.83
CA PHE A 20 13.18 -3.51 -3.37
C PHE A 20 14.12 -4.38 -4.20
N GLY A 21 14.98 -3.76 -5.03
CA GLY A 21 16.05 -4.45 -5.74
C GLY A 21 17.02 -5.18 -4.81
N LYS A 22 17.40 -4.57 -3.69
CA LYS A 22 18.23 -5.19 -2.65
C LYS A 22 17.54 -6.37 -1.98
N VAL A 23 16.26 -6.24 -1.60
CA VAL A 23 15.48 -7.33 -1.01
C VAL A 23 15.41 -8.51 -1.99
N LYS A 24 15.21 -8.26 -3.29
CA LYS A 24 15.12 -9.33 -4.30
C LYS A 24 16.40 -10.17 -4.41
N GLN A 25 17.57 -9.62 -4.09
CA GLN A 25 18.86 -10.33 -4.11
C GLN A 25 19.01 -11.37 -3.00
N TYR A 26 18.22 -11.29 -1.93
CA TYR A 26 18.22 -12.31 -0.88
C TYR A 26 17.61 -13.62 -1.40
N PRO A 27 18.16 -14.78 -0.96
CA PRO A 27 17.67 -16.09 -1.38
C PRO A 27 16.23 -16.32 -0.88
N GLU A 28 15.42 -16.96 -1.72
CA GLU A 28 14.03 -17.31 -1.40
C GLU A 28 13.90 -18.64 -0.63
N GLY A 29 15.03 -19.34 -0.43
CA GLY A 29 15.10 -20.61 0.27
C GLY A 29 14.85 -21.81 -0.64
N ASN A 30 14.46 -22.91 -0.03
CA ASN A 30 14.20 -24.18 -0.72
C ASN A 30 12.87 -24.15 -1.49
N GLU A 31 12.65 -25.17 -2.33
CA GLU A 31 11.47 -25.29 -3.18
C GLU A 31 10.14 -25.27 -2.39
N ARG A 32 10.13 -25.86 -1.19
CA ARG A 32 8.94 -25.87 -0.32
C ARG A 32 8.59 -24.48 0.19
N VAL A 33 9.59 -23.71 0.65
CA VAL A 33 9.40 -22.33 1.13
C VAL A 33 8.93 -21.44 -0.01
N ARG A 34 9.51 -21.58 -1.21
CA ARG A 34 9.05 -20.85 -2.40
C ARG A 34 7.61 -21.18 -2.75
N ALA A 35 7.25 -22.47 -2.80
CA ALA A 35 5.89 -22.90 -3.12
C ALA A 35 4.84 -22.31 -2.16
N ILE A 36 5.12 -22.28 -0.85
CA ILE A 36 4.24 -21.65 0.15
C ILE A 36 4.16 -20.13 -0.09
N GLY A 37 5.30 -19.47 -0.34
CA GLY A 37 5.35 -18.05 -0.65
C GLY A 37 4.52 -17.67 -1.87
N ASP A 38 4.58 -18.47 -2.92
CA ASP A 38 3.82 -18.25 -4.15
C ASP A 38 2.31 -18.36 -3.92
N GLN A 39 1.87 -19.31 -3.08
CA GLN A 39 0.46 -19.41 -2.67
C GLN A 39 0.00 -18.21 -1.85
N ILE A 40 0.83 -17.74 -0.90
CA ILE A 40 0.53 -16.52 -0.12
C ILE A 40 0.44 -15.31 -1.04
N HIS A 41 1.40 -15.15 -1.97
CA HIS A 41 1.40 -14.06 -2.93
C HIS A 41 0.15 -14.10 -3.81
N LEU A 42 -0.18 -15.26 -4.39
CA LEU A 42 -1.36 -15.42 -5.22
C LEU A 42 -2.64 -15.06 -4.45
N GLY A 43 -2.82 -15.60 -3.24
CA GLY A 43 -3.98 -15.32 -2.40
C GLY A 43 -4.12 -13.83 -2.07
N ALA A 44 -3.01 -13.18 -1.68
CA ALA A 44 -2.97 -11.75 -1.41
C ALA A 44 -3.34 -10.91 -2.64
N MET A 45 -2.80 -11.23 -3.82
CA MET A 45 -3.11 -10.49 -5.05
C MET A 45 -4.56 -10.69 -5.52
N VAL A 46 -5.14 -11.89 -5.32
CA VAL A 46 -6.55 -12.17 -5.60
C VAL A 46 -7.46 -11.37 -4.66
N PHE A 47 -7.13 -11.33 -3.36
CA PHE A 47 -7.83 -10.51 -2.38
C PHE A 47 -7.80 -9.02 -2.79
N MET A 48 -6.61 -8.46 -3.04
CA MET A 48 -6.43 -7.05 -3.42
C MET A 48 -7.21 -6.70 -4.68
N ARG A 49 -7.16 -7.55 -5.71
CA ARG A 49 -7.92 -7.33 -6.95
C ARG A 49 -9.43 -7.30 -6.69
N THR A 50 -9.91 -8.16 -5.79
CA THR A 50 -11.33 -8.23 -5.43
C THR A 50 -11.75 -7.00 -4.65
N GLU A 51 -11.00 -6.63 -3.62
CA GLU A 51 -11.24 -5.42 -2.82
C GLU A 51 -11.23 -4.16 -3.70
N TYR A 52 -10.22 -4.02 -4.57
CA TYR A 52 -10.07 -2.85 -5.45
C TYR A 52 -11.19 -2.74 -6.48
N ARG A 53 -11.76 -3.86 -6.91
CA ARG A 53 -12.94 -3.86 -7.80
C ARG A 53 -14.18 -3.27 -7.11
N PHE A 54 -14.41 -3.58 -5.85
CA PHE A 54 -15.51 -2.97 -5.08
C PHE A 54 -15.23 -1.51 -4.77
N LEU A 55 -14.00 -1.19 -4.38
CA LEU A 55 -13.53 0.17 -4.14
C LEU A 55 -13.66 1.06 -5.37
N LEU A 56 -13.41 0.55 -6.57
CA LEU A 56 -13.55 1.30 -7.81
C LEU A 56 -14.97 1.89 -7.96
N TRP A 57 -16.00 1.06 -7.76
CA TRP A 57 -17.39 1.50 -7.84
C TRP A 57 -17.73 2.52 -6.76
N PHE A 58 -17.25 2.31 -5.53
CA PHE A 58 -17.42 3.28 -4.45
C PHE A 58 -16.78 4.62 -4.79
N CYS A 59 -15.53 4.62 -5.27
CA CYS A 59 -14.82 5.83 -5.67
C CYS A 59 -15.49 6.55 -6.85
N ILE A 60 -16.10 5.83 -7.80
CA ILE A 60 -16.86 6.44 -8.89
C ILE A 60 -18.09 7.17 -8.34
N VAL A 61 -18.88 6.51 -7.50
CA VAL A 61 -20.10 7.11 -6.92
C VAL A 61 -19.75 8.34 -6.08
N VAL A 62 -18.79 8.23 -5.16
CA VAL A 62 -18.36 9.36 -4.33
C VAL A 62 -17.72 10.46 -5.18
N GLY A 63 -16.91 10.11 -6.17
CA GLY A 63 -16.30 11.07 -7.09
C GLY A 63 -17.33 11.89 -7.86
N LEU A 64 -18.41 11.25 -8.34
CA LEU A 64 -19.52 11.96 -8.99
C LEU A 64 -20.26 12.88 -8.01
N LEU A 65 -20.54 12.41 -6.79
CA LEU A 65 -21.17 13.24 -5.76
C LEU A 65 -20.33 14.47 -5.41
N VAL A 66 -19.01 14.32 -5.31
CA VAL A 66 -18.08 15.44 -5.09
C VAL A 66 -18.04 16.38 -6.30
N ALA A 67 -18.09 15.84 -7.53
CA ALA A 67 -18.04 16.63 -8.74
C ALA A 67 -19.25 17.56 -8.89
N PHE A 68 -20.45 17.07 -8.58
CA PHE A 68 -21.69 17.84 -8.67
C PHE A 68 -22.01 18.64 -7.41
N GLY A 69 -21.60 18.16 -6.23
CA GLY A 69 -21.91 18.79 -4.95
C GLY A 69 -20.89 19.82 -4.47
N VAL A 70 -19.64 19.74 -4.92
CA VAL A 70 -18.55 20.63 -4.50
C VAL A 70 -17.91 21.30 -5.71
N SER A 71 -17.07 20.57 -6.43
CA SER A 71 -16.45 21.05 -7.67
C SER A 71 -15.82 19.90 -8.44
N GLY A 72 -15.74 20.03 -9.77
CA GLY A 72 -15.02 19.07 -10.62
C GLY A 72 -13.53 18.97 -10.28
N TRP A 73 -12.91 20.06 -9.82
CA TRP A 73 -11.50 20.05 -9.39
C TRP A 73 -11.30 19.26 -8.09
N THR A 74 -12.22 19.39 -7.14
CA THR A 74 -12.17 18.62 -5.88
C THR A 74 -12.38 17.13 -6.14
N ALA A 75 -13.24 16.79 -7.10
CA ALA A 75 -13.42 15.41 -7.55
C ALA A 75 -12.15 14.84 -8.22
N LEU A 76 -11.46 15.65 -9.03
CA LEU A 76 -10.17 15.25 -9.60
C LEU A 76 -9.13 15.01 -8.50
N ALA A 77 -9.03 15.90 -7.51
CA ALA A 77 -8.14 15.73 -6.36
C ALA A 77 -8.49 14.45 -5.57
N PHE A 78 -9.77 14.14 -5.38
CA PHE A 78 -10.25 12.89 -4.79
C PHE A 78 -9.77 11.67 -5.56
N VAL A 79 -9.92 11.64 -6.89
CA VAL A 79 -9.46 10.52 -7.71
C VAL A 79 -7.95 10.35 -7.60
N ILE A 80 -7.18 11.44 -7.66
CA ILE A 80 -5.72 11.40 -7.50
C ILE A 80 -5.34 10.81 -6.14
N GLY A 81 -5.98 11.27 -5.05
CA GLY A 81 -5.74 10.74 -3.71
C GLY A 81 -6.07 9.26 -3.57
N ALA A 82 -7.20 8.83 -4.13
CA ALA A 82 -7.60 7.43 -4.15
C ALA A 82 -6.59 6.57 -4.94
N CYS A 83 -6.15 7.03 -6.12
CA CYS A 83 -5.14 6.34 -6.92
C CYS A 83 -3.78 6.24 -6.20
N CYS A 84 -3.32 7.31 -5.55
CA CYS A 84 -2.08 7.30 -4.77
C CYS A 84 -2.14 6.29 -3.61
N SER A 85 -3.25 6.28 -2.87
CA SER A 85 -3.47 5.34 -1.75
C SER A 85 -3.53 3.89 -2.25
N ALA A 86 -4.27 3.63 -3.33
CA ALA A 86 -4.38 2.31 -3.94
C ALA A 86 -3.03 1.81 -4.48
N ALA A 87 -2.26 2.67 -5.12
CA ALA A 87 -0.92 2.33 -5.61
C ALA A 87 0.04 2.01 -4.46
N ALA A 88 0.01 2.79 -3.37
CA ALA A 88 0.82 2.53 -2.19
C ALA A 88 0.51 1.17 -1.56
N GLY A 89 -0.78 0.83 -1.41
CA GLY A 89 -1.23 -0.47 -0.91
C GLY A 89 -0.79 -1.63 -1.80
N TRP A 90 -0.88 -1.47 -3.12
CA TRP A 90 -0.47 -2.49 -4.08
C TRP A 90 1.04 -2.75 -4.06
N ILE A 91 1.84 -1.68 -4.04
CA ILE A 91 3.30 -1.76 -3.92
C ILE A 91 3.67 -2.46 -2.61
N GLY A 92 3.11 -1.98 -1.49
CA GLY A 92 3.38 -2.53 -0.16
C GLY A 92 3.07 -4.03 -0.04
N MET A 93 1.90 -4.46 -0.52
CA MET A 93 1.53 -5.88 -0.45
C MET A 93 2.39 -6.75 -1.37
N SER A 94 2.68 -6.27 -2.57
CA SER A 94 3.55 -6.98 -3.53
C SER A 94 4.97 -7.15 -3.00
N THR A 95 5.50 -6.14 -2.30
CA THR A 95 6.86 -6.21 -1.72
C THR A 95 6.88 -7.04 -0.45
N ALA A 96 5.89 -6.91 0.42
CA ALA A 96 5.80 -7.67 1.67
C ALA A 96 5.71 -9.18 1.41
N THR A 97 4.82 -9.62 0.52
CA THR A 97 4.65 -11.04 0.18
C THR A 97 5.94 -11.68 -0.37
N ARG A 98 6.76 -10.91 -1.10
CA ARG A 98 8.07 -11.36 -1.61
C ARG A 98 9.18 -11.30 -0.56
N ALA A 99 9.10 -10.38 0.39
CA ALA A 99 10.07 -10.25 1.48
C ALA A 99 9.93 -11.37 2.51
N ASN A 100 8.70 -11.84 2.78
CA ASN A 100 8.41 -12.84 3.82
C ASN A 100 9.24 -14.12 3.68
N VAL A 101 9.26 -14.75 2.50
CA VAL A 101 10.04 -15.98 2.27
C VAL A 101 11.55 -15.77 2.44
N ARG A 102 12.04 -14.58 2.09
CA ARG A 102 13.45 -14.20 2.23
C ARG A 102 13.82 -13.98 3.69
N THR A 103 12.93 -13.38 4.47
CA THR A 103 13.07 -13.24 5.92
C THR A 103 13.10 -14.62 6.60
N THR A 104 12.20 -15.52 6.22
CA THR A 104 12.19 -16.90 6.75
C THR A 104 13.50 -17.64 6.42
N THR A 105 13.98 -17.52 5.19
CA THR A 105 15.24 -18.13 4.76
C THR A 105 16.44 -17.55 5.51
N ALA A 106 16.50 -16.22 5.64
CA ALA A 106 17.54 -15.54 6.40
C ALA A 106 17.53 -15.96 7.88
N ALA A 107 16.36 -16.15 8.48
CA ALA A 107 16.24 -16.63 9.86
C ALA A 107 16.79 -18.05 10.02
N ALA A 108 16.51 -18.93 9.07
CA ALA A 108 16.97 -20.31 9.09
C ALA A 108 18.48 -20.46 8.83
N GLU A 109 19.06 -19.65 7.93
CA GLU A 109 20.45 -19.81 7.47
C GLU A 109 21.45 -18.88 8.14
N ARG A 110 21.03 -17.66 8.50
CA ARG A 110 21.93 -16.56 8.93
C ARG A 110 21.56 -15.98 10.30
N GLY A 111 20.51 -16.50 10.93
CA GLY A 111 20.07 -16.10 12.26
C GLY A 111 19.21 -14.83 12.30
N ALA A 112 18.85 -14.44 13.52
CA ALA A 112 17.82 -13.43 13.76
C ALA A 112 18.21 -12.01 13.29
N ALA A 113 19.49 -11.64 13.38
CA ALA A 113 19.95 -10.31 12.99
C ALA A 113 19.73 -10.04 11.50
N GLU A 114 20.13 -10.98 10.64
CA GLU A 114 19.94 -10.85 9.20
C GLU A 114 18.45 -10.91 8.82
N ALA A 115 17.67 -11.78 9.47
CA ALA A 115 16.23 -11.85 9.25
C ALA A 115 15.54 -10.52 9.54
N LEU A 116 15.92 -9.86 10.64
CA LEU A 116 15.43 -8.54 11.00
C LEU A 116 15.81 -7.50 9.94
N THR A 117 17.05 -7.53 9.44
CA THR A 117 17.48 -6.62 8.36
C THR A 117 16.64 -6.79 7.10
N VAL A 118 16.39 -8.03 6.67
CA VAL A 118 15.54 -8.31 5.49
C VAL A 118 14.10 -7.87 5.73
N ALA A 119 13.54 -8.16 6.91
CA ALA A 119 12.18 -7.76 7.28
C ALA A 119 12.04 -6.23 7.33
N PHE A 120 13.04 -5.54 7.90
CA PHE A 120 13.07 -4.08 7.99
C PHE A 120 13.16 -3.44 6.60
N PHE A 121 14.01 -3.95 5.71
CA PHE A 121 14.04 -3.48 4.32
C PHE A 121 12.75 -3.79 3.57
N GLY A 122 12.12 -4.94 3.82
CA GLY A 122 10.79 -5.25 3.28
C GLY A 122 9.73 -4.23 3.71
N GLY A 123 9.70 -3.88 4.99
CA GLY A 123 8.76 -2.91 5.56
C GLY A 123 9.04 -1.46 5.18
N SER A 124 10.31 -1.07 5.04
CA SER A 124 10.69 0.30 4.68
C SER A 124 10.23 0.69 3.28
N ILE A 125 10.16 -0.27 2.34
CA ILE A 125 9.63 -0.03 0.98
C ILE A 125 8.19 0.47 1.05
N MET A 126 7.34 -0.13 1.90
CA MET A 126 5.96 0.31 2.08
C MET A 126 5.91 1.74 2.65
N GLY A 127 6.68 2.02 3.70
CA GLY A 127 6.72 3.35 4.31
C GLY A 127 7.19 4.44 3.33
N LEU A 128 8.25 4.15 2.58
CA LEU A 128 8.78 5.04 1.55
C LEU A 128 7.77 5.25 0.43
N ALA A 129 7.10 4.21 -0.06
CA ALA A 129 6.10 4.32 -1.11
C ALA A 129 4.91 5.20 -0.69
N VAL A 130 4.40 5.00 0.53
CA VAL A 130 3.29 5.80 1.09
C VAL A 130 3.68 7.28 1.21
N ALA A 131 4.81 7.56 1.86
CA ALA A 131 5.27 8.93 2.02
C ALA A 131 5.53 9.62 0.68
N SER A 132 6.14 8.89 -0.27
CA SER A 132 6.54 9.43 -1.56
C SER A 132 5.35 9.70 -2.48
N LEU A 133 4.39 8.77 -2.57
CA LEU A 133 3.15 8.97 -3.34
C LEU A 133 2.29 10.08 -2.73
N GLY A 134 2.28 10.21 -1.39
CA GLY A 134 1.65 11.32 -0.69
C GLY A 134 2.28 12.66 -1.06
N LEU A 135 3.60 12.79 -0.94
CA LEU A 135 4.34 14.01 -1.29
C LEU A 135 4.22 14.37 -2.77
N LEU A 136 4.25 13.38 -3.66
CA LEU A 136 4.11 13.60 -5.10
C LEU A 136 2.69 14.07 -5.44
N GLY A 137 1.66 13.33 -5.00
CA GLY A 137 0.26 13.66 -5.30
C GLY A 137 -0.17 14.99 -4.69
N LEU A 138 0.10 15.18 -3.40
CA LEU A 138 -0.21 16.42 -2.70
C LEU A 138 0.65 17.60 -3.19
N GLY A 139 1.93 17.36 -3.49
CA GLY A 139 2.85 18.37 -4.00
C GLY A 139 2.44 18.89 -5.37
N VAL A 140 1.97 18.03 -6.27
CA VAL A 140 1.42 18.42 -7.58
C VAL A 140 0.14 19.25 -7.40
N LEU A 141 -0.79 18.81 -6.55
CA LEU A 141 -2.03 19.54 -6.30
C LEU A 141 -1.77 20.90 -5.63
N TYR A 142 -0.83 20.96 -4.68
CA TYR A 142 -0.43 22.20 -4.04
C TYR A 142 0.25 23.16 -5.02
N ALA A 143 1.03 22.64 -5.98
CA ALA A 143 1.58 23.47 -7.03
C ALA A 143 0.46 24.10 -7.89
N ILE A 144 -0.57 23.34 -8.26
CA ILE A 144 -1.65 23.83 -9.13
C ILE A 144 -2.62 24.75 -8.39
N PHE A 145 -3.00 24.41 -7.15
CA PHE A 145 -4.11 25.05 -6.42
C PHE A 145 -3.69 25.78 -5.14
N GLY A 146 -2.42 25.75 -4.74
CA GLY A 146 -1.95 26.34 -3.48
C GLY A 146 -1.67 27.85 -3.51
N GLY A 147 -1.94 28.53 -4.64
CA GLY A 147 -1.70 29.97 -4.80
C GLY A 147 -2.76 30.88 -4.15
N ASP A 148 -3.99 30.39 -3.97
CA ASP A 148 -5.12 31.14 -3.42
C ASP A 148 -5.83 30.28 -2.34
N PRO A 149 -6.16 30.83 -1.16
CA PRO A 149 -6.98 30.16 -0.16
C PRO A 149 -8.30 29.58 -0.70
N ALA A 150 -8.93 30.23 -1.68
CA ALA A 150 -10.17 29.75 -2.29
C ALA A 150 -9.96 28.47 -3.12
N THR A 151 -8.81 28.32 -3.78
CA THR A 151 -8.47 27.10 -4.53
C THR A 151 -7.92 26.00 -3.64
N ALA A 152 -7.42 26.33 -2.45
CA ALA A 152 -6.85 25.37 -1.50
C ALA A 152 -7.89 24.36 -0.99
N GLU A 153 -9.18 24.70 -0.94
CA GLU A 153 -10.24 23.76 -0.56
C GLU A 153 -10.32 22.54 -1.49
N THR A 154 -9.89 22.69 -2.75
CA THR A 154 -9.78 21.61 -3.74
C THR A 154 -8.88 20.47 -3.23
N ILE A 155 -7.84 20.81 -2.47
CA ILE A 155 -6.84 19.87 -1.95
C ILE A 155 -7.46 18.93 -0.90
N HIS A 156 -8.52 19.35 -0.19
CA HIS A 156 -9.24 18.48 0.75
C HIS A 156 -9.79 17.23 0.05
N GLY A 157 -10.12 17.32 -1.23
CA GLY A 157 -10.51 16.17 -2.05
C GLY A 157 -9.46 15.05 -2.03
N PHE A 158 -8.17 15.39 -2.13
CA PHE A 158 -7.08 14.41 -2.06
C PHE A 158 -7.07 13.62 -0.76
N GLY A 159 -7.19 14.32 0.38
CA GLY A 159 -7.25 13.69 1.70
C GLY A 159 -8.47 12.77 1.83
N MET A 160 -9.63 13.21 1.32
CA MET A 160 -10.86 12.42 1.29
C MET A 160 -10.69 11.13 0.46
N GLY A 161 -10.12 11.23 -0.73
CA GLY A 161 -9.91 10.08 -1.62
C GLY A 161 -8.91 9.08 -1.04
N ALA A 162 -7.77 9.56 -0.56
CA ALA A 162 -6.75 8.72 0.06
C ALA A 162 -7.29 7.99 1.31
N SER A 163 -8.04 8.70 2.17
CA SER A 163 -8.65 8.15 3.38
C SER A 163 -9.74 7.14 3.07
N SER A 164 -10.52 7.35 2.01
CA SER A 164 -11.56 6.41 1.57
C SER A 164 -10.95 5.05 1.25
N VAL A 165 -9.92 5.01 0.41
CA VAL A 165 -9.22 3.76 0.08
C VAL A 165 -8.59 3.15 1.33
N ALA A 166 -7.95 3.95 2.18
CA ALA A 166 -7.30 3.47 3.40
C ALA A 166 -8.29 2.89 4.42
N LEU A 167 -9.53 3.40 4.47
CA LEU A 167 -10.59 2.88 5.33
C LEU A 167 -10.98 1.48 4.88
N PHE A 168 -11.31 1.30 3.60
CA PHE A 168 -11.71 0.00 3.08
C PHE A 168 -10.59 -1.02 3.18
N SER A 169 -9.36 -0.68 2.80
CA SER A 169 -8.25 -1.64 2.90
C SER A 169 -7.90 -2.05 4.32
N ARG A 170 -8.12 -1.18 5.32
CA ARG A 170 -7.95 -1.56 6.73
C ARG A 170 -9.11 -2.38 7.27
N VAL A 171 -10.35 -2.01 6.96
CA VAL A 171 -11.55 -2.71 7.45
C VAL A 171 -11.72 -4.05 6.74
N GLY A 172 -11.71 -4.05 5.40
CA GLY A 172 -11.81 -5.25 4.56
C GLY A 172 -10.67 -6.23 4.82
N GLY A 173 -9.43 -5.74 4.77
CA GLY A 173 -8.25 -6.54 5.12
C GLY A 173 -8.26 -7.04 6.56
N GLY A 174 -8.72 -6.22 7.52
CA GLY A 174 -8.85 -6.59 8.92
C GLY A 174 -9.85 -7.71 9.16
N ILE A 175 -11.03 -7.63 8.55
CA ILE A 175 -12.06 -8.68 8.62
C ILE A 175 -11.53 -9.98 8.00
N PHE A 176 -10.91 -9.89 6.81
CA PHE A 176 -10.38 -11.05 6.11
C PHE A 176 -9.32 -11.78 6.93
N THR A 177 -8.30 -11.03 7.40
CA THR A 177 -7.19 -11.61 8.15
C THR A 177 -7.64 -12.16 9.50
N LYS A 178 -8.51 -11.45 10.23
CA LYS A 178 -8.97 -11.91 11.55
C LYS A 178 -9.91 -13.11 11.49
N SER A 179 -10.77 -13.18 10.48
CA SER A 179 -11.63 -14.36 10.31
C SER A 179 -10.80 -15.61 10.02
N ALA A 180 -9.75 -15.48 9.20
CA ALA A 180 -8.82 -16.57 8.91
C ALA A 180 -8.00 -16.98 10.15
N ASP A 181 -7.48 -16.00 10.90
CA ASP A 181 -6.68 -16.18 12.12
C ASP A 181 -7.47 -16.97 13.19
N VAL A 182 -8.69 -16.52 13.50
CA VAL A 182 -9.55 -17.18 14.50
C VAL A 182 -9.95 -18.59 14.06
N GLY A 183 -10.32 -18.79 12.80
CA GLY A 183 -10.72 -20.10 12.30
C GLY A 183 -9.57 -21.12 12.32
N ALA A 184 -8.38 -20.70 11.90
CA ALA A 184 -7.20 -21.55 11.92
C ALA A 184 -6.75 -21.90 13.34
N ASP A 185 -6.76 -20.93 14.25
CA ASP A 185 -6.31 -21.13 15.62
C ASP A 185 -7.26 -22.00 16.44
N LEU A 186 -8.59 -21.82 16.31
CA LEU A 186 -9.56 -22.64 17.03
C LEU A 186 -9.47 -24.11 16.61
N VAL A 187 -9.55 -24.38 15.30
CA VAL A 187 -9.55 -25.76 14.80
C VAL A 187 -8.17 -26.41 15.00
N GLY A 188 -7.10 -25.69 14.66
CA GLY A 188 -5.75 -26.25 14.63
C GLY A 188 -5.09 -26.41 16.00
N LYS A 189 -5.39 -25.53 16.97
CA LYS A 189 -4.74 -25.54 18.29
C LYS A 189 -5.64 -26.04 19.43
N VAL A 190 -6.96 -25.95 19.29
CA VAL A 190 -7.91 -26.30 20.38
C VAL A 190 -8.66 -27.60 20.10
N GLU A 191 -9.14 -27.81 18.87
CA GLU A 191 -9.94 -29.00 18.56
C GLU A 191 -9.11 -30.19 18.10
N ALA A 192 -8.12 -29.97 17.23
CA ALA A 192 -7.26 -31.01 16.66
C ALA A 192 -5.90 -31.15 17.37
N GLY A 193 -5.62 -30.28 18.36
CA GLY A 193 -4.37 -30.18 19.10
C GLY A 193 -4.37 -30.96 20.40
#